data_AF-A0A2R6JJR9-F1
#
_entry.id   AF-A0A2R6JJR9-F1
#
_cell.length_a   1.000
_cell.length_b   1.000
_cell.length_c   1.000
_cell.angle_alpha   90.00
_cell.angle_beta   90.00
_cell.angle_gamma   90.00
#
_symmetry.space_group_name_H-M   'P 1'
#
loop_
_entity.id
_entity.type
_entity.pdbx_description
1 polymer ?
#
loop_
_entity_poly.entity_id
_entity_poly.type
_entity_poly.pdbx_seq_one_letter_code
_entity_poly.pdbx_strand_id
1 'polypeptide(L)'
;MDLPASDPVADAIAEPARVESKATYEDAVDEFRSRNYTYLPLPEDGEYYHVKEGWFGDLRPEQVVAPDEDLLTVMELLREAPFVLVDYGGTDAAGPGGAPSGSGSGDVPAGRWTAGQGSDEGVPELEPSGQGSDEGVPELEPSGQGSDEGVPEREPSEQGSDGDAVDGEPSGRNHGSGYGIITVSDVNKRPTHEMLYPVIAELAGLIARRIEARYDSRELFDLLDDRTVGGWVKDERKDVELHVAESMDLGEMARVLRSSPDELAKSCGFRSPEDLDDLDRIRDLRNRVMHANRSLVRRREDIGTTLETVERAVGLIERANSGAAFE
;
A
#
# COMPACT_ATOMS: atom_id res chain seq x y z
N MET A 1 14.48 -9.63 11.71
CA MET A 1 14.43 -9.75 10.25
C MET A 1 14.07 -8.36 9.79
N ASP A 2 15.04 -7.61 9.27
CA ASP A 2 14.86 -6.21 8.90
C ASP A 2 14.05 -6.13 7.60
N LEU A 3 12.86 -5.55 7.68
CA LEU A 3 12.11 -5.13 6.51
C LEU A 3 12.68 -3.78 6.04
N PRO A 4 13.06 -3.64 4.76
CA PRO A 4 13.53 -2.36 4.22
C PRO A 4 12.34 -1.50 3.82
N ALA A 5 12.04 -0.47 4.61
CA ALA A 5 11.42 0.80 4.23
C ALA A 5 11.06 1.51 5.54
N SER A 6 11.21 2.84 5.61
CA SER A 6 10.54 3.57 6.68
C SER A 6 9.07 3.19 6.65
N ASP A 7 8.54 2.66 7.75
CA ASP A 7 7.11 2.38 7.86
C ASP A 7 6.38 3.65 7.42
N PRO A 8 5.52 3.59 6.39
CA PRO A 8 4.83 4.78 5.95
C PRO A 8 3.98 5.27 7.12
N VAL A 9 4.12 6.55 7.41
CA VAL A 9 3.53 7.20 8.58
C VAL A 9 2.32 8.03 8.20
N ALA A 10 1.56 8.49 9.20
CA ALA A 10 0.39 9.34 9.05
C ALA A 10 0.62 10.53 8.10
N ASP A 11 1.75 11.23 8.21
CA ASP A 11 2.09 12.38 7.35
C ASP A 11 2.11 12.03 5.85
N ALA A 12 2.48 10.79 5.51
CA ALA A 12 2.59 10.37 4.11
C ALA A 12 1.25 10.43 3.36
N ILE A 13 0.13 10.29 4.07
CA ILE A 13 -1.22 10.30 3.48
C ILE A 13 -2.08 11.48 3.96
N ALA A 14 -1.64 12.27 4.93
CA ALA A 14 -2.40 13.41 5.43
C ALA A 14 -2.53 14.51 4.37
N GLU A 15 -3.71 15.15 4.33
CA GLU A 15 -3.92 16.41 3.62
C GLU A 15 -3.87 17.58 4.60
N PRO A 16 -3.41 18.77 4.19
CA PRO A 16 -3.44 19.95 5.04
C PRO A 16 -4.86 20.23 5.56
N ALA A 17 -5.01 20.34 6.87
CA ALA A 17 -6.29 20.61 7.51
C ALA A 17 -6.40 22.08 7.89
N ARG A 18 -7.49 22.73 7.48
CA ARG A 18 -7.90 23.97 8.12
C ARG A 18 -8.73 23.63 9.36
N VAL A 19 -8.31 24.17 10.49
CA VAL A 19 -8.98 24.01 11.78
C VAL A 19 -9.53 25.35 12.23
N GLU A 20 -10.57 25.34 13.05
CA GLU A 20 -11.20 26.55 13.61
C GLU A 20 -11.46 26.35 15.11
N SER A 21 -12.03 27.36 15.77
CA SER A 21 -12.55 27.25 17.14
C SER A 21 -14.06 27.42 17.15
N LYS A 22 -14.74 27.04 18.24
CA LYS A 22 -16.16 27.35 18.48
C LYS A 22 -16.48 28.85 18.40
N ALA A 23 -15.50 29.72 18.61
CA ALA A 23 -15.69 31.16 18.49
C ALA A 23 -15.65 31.65 17.04
N THR A 24 -15.01 30.91 16.12
CA THR A 24 -14.76 31.33 14.74
C THR A 24 -15.43 30.44 13.69
N TYR A 25 -15.96 29.28 14.07
CA TYR A 25 -16.46 28.28 13.11
C TYR A 25 -17.59 28.82 12.22
N GLU A 26 -18.50 29.66 12.73
CA GLU A 26 -19.65 30.16 11.96
C GLU A 26 -19.21 30.92 10.70
N ASP A 27 -18.12 31.68 10.81
CA ASP A 27 -17.55 32.44 9.69
C ASP A 27 -16.91 31.51 8.64
N ALA A 28 -16.45 30.33 9.03
CA ALA A 28 -15.80 29.36 8.16
C ALA A 28 -16.76 28.33 7.53
N VAL A 29 -17.94 28.10 8.13
CA VAL A 29 -18.88 27.05 7.69
C VAL A 29 -19.30 27.21 6.22
N ASP A 30 -19.57 28.44 5.78
CA ASP A 30 -19.98 28.69 4.39
C ASP A 30 -18.86 28.40 3.39
N GLU A 31 -17.62 28.71 3.74
CA GLU A 31 -16.45 28.36 2.92
C GLU A 31 -16.30 26.84 2.82
N PHE A 32 -16.34 26.13 3.95
CA PHE A 32 -16.23 24.67 3.98
C PHE A 32 -17.36 24.01 3.18
N ARG A 33 -18.58 24.54 3.29
CA ARG A 33 -19.74 24.08 2.50
C ARG A 33 -19.52 24.31 1.01
N SER A 34 -18.98 25.46 0.61
CA SER A 34 -18.69 25.78 -0.79
C SER A 34 -17.62 24.86 -1.41
N ARG A 35 -16.69 24.37 -0.58
CA ARG A 35 -15.65 23.40 -0.95
C ARG A 35 -16.07 21.94 -0.81
N ASN A 36 -17.32 21.69 -0.41
CA ASN A 36 -17.89 20.37 -0.20
C ASN A 36 -17.11 19.53 0.86
N TYR A 37 -16.56 20.19 1.87
CA TYR A 37 -15.98 19.49 3.02
C TYR A 37 -17.08 18.95 3.93
N THR A 38 -16.87 17.74 4.45
CA THR A 38 -17.86 17.07 5.32
C THR A 38 -17.72 17.52 6.78
N TYR A 39 -16.48 17.70 7.22
CA TYR A 39 -16.13 17.99 8.61
C TYR A 39 -15.27 19.26 8.70
N LEU A 40 -15.51 20.06 9.73
CA LEU A 40 -14.67 21.18 10.16
C LEU A 40 -14.10 20.83 11.55
N PRO A 41 -12.81 20.49 11.67
CA PRO A 41 -12.21 20.14 12.95
C PRO A 41 -12.02 21.35 13.87
N LEU A 42 -12.29 21.17 15.17
CA LEU A 42 -12.17 22.17 16.22
C LEU A 42 -11.30 21.63 17.38
N PRO A 43 -9.99 21.41 17.15
CA PRO A 43 -9.14 20.67 18.09
C PRO A 43 -8.98 21.35 19.44
N GLU A 44 -8.94 22.68 19.51
CA GLU A 44 -8.86 23.43 20.78
C GLU A 44 -10.09 23.24 21.67
N ASP A 45 -11.25 22.98 21.06
CA ASP A 45 -12.52 22.74 21.74
C ASP A 45 -12.79 21.24 21.97
N GLY A 46 -11.95 20.35 21.44
CA GLY A 46 -12.16 18.90 21.52
C GLY A 46 -13.38 18.42 20.73
N GLU A 47 -13.73 19.10 19.64
CA GLU A 47 -14.93 18.81 18.84
C GLU A 47 -14.65 18.91 17.34
N TYR A 48 -15.67 18.59 16.54
CA TYR A 48 -15.75 18.91 15.13
C TYR A 48 -17.18 19.25 14.74
N TYR A 49 -17.34 20.01 13.67
CA TYR A 49 -18.64 20.39 13.13
C TYR A 49 -18.94 19.63 11.83
N HIS A 50 -20.11 18.98 11.75
CA HIS A 50 -20.57 18.32 10.54
C HIS A 50 -21.25 19.35 9.61
N VAL A 51 -20.52 19.84 8.61
CA VAL A 51 -20.88 21.00 7.77
C VAL A 51 -22.26 20.87 7.10
N LYS A 52 -22.59 19.66 6.63
CA LYS A 52 -23.85 19.38 5.91
C LYS A 52 -25.06 19.18 6.83
N GLU A 53 -24.87 18.56 7.99
CA GLU A 53 -25.95 18.16 8.89
C GLU A 53 -26.15 19.13 10.05
N GLY A 54 -25.16 20.00 10.30
CA GLY A 54 -25.27 21.12 11.22
C GLY A 54 -25.18 20.77 12.70
N TRP A 55 -24.49 19.68 13.06
CA TRP A 55 -24.30 19.23 14.44
C TRP A 55 -22.81 19.13 14.81
N PHE A 56 -22.54 19.14 16.12
CA PHE A 56 -21.20 19.00 16.70
C PHE A 56 -20.97 17.57 17.19
N GLY A 57 -19.83 17.01 16.84
CA GLY A 57 -19.37 15.73 17.38
C GLY A 57 -18.12 15.90 18.25
N ASP A 58 -17.92 14.95 19.15
CA ASP A 58 -16.75 14.92 20.03
C ASP A 58 -15.51 14.48 19.23
N LEU A 59 -14.42 15.25 19.34
CA LEU A 59 -13.11 14.88 18.82
C LEU A 59 -12.32 14.25 19.97
N ARG A 60 -12.18 12.92 19.93
CA ARG A 60 -11.49 12.17 20.98
C ARG A 60 -9.98 12.45 20.93
N PRO A 61 -9.26 12.49 22.06
CA PRO A 61 -7.81 12.70 22.07
C PRO A 61 -7.04 11.71 21.19
N GLU A 62 -7.50 10.46 21.10
CA GLU A 62 -6.86 9.41 20.29
C GLU A 62 -7.02 9.64 18.78
N GLN A 63 -7.93 10.53 18.36
CA GLN A 63 -8.06 10.93 16.95
C GLN A 63 -7.00 11.94 16.52
N VAL A 64 -6.18 12.45 17.44
CA VAL A 64 -5.08 13.36 17.14
C VAL A 64 -3.77 12.58 17.30
N VAL A 65 -3.12 12.30 16.18
CA VAL A 65 -1.91 11.48 16.12
C VAL A 65 -0.68 12.30 15.75
N ALA A 66 0.50 11.78 16.09
CA ALA A 66 1.75 12.38 15.67
C ALA A 66 2.00 12.14 14.15
N PRO A 67 2.84 12.96 13.49
CA PRO A 67 3.15 12.80 12.07
C PRO A 67 3.81 11.46 11.74
N ASP A 68 4.55 10.90 12.70
CA ASP A 68 5.27 9.62 12.62
C ASP A 68 4.43 8.42 13.09
N GLU A 69 3.13 8.60 13.36
CA GLU A 69 2.24 7.50 13.75
C GLU A 69 2.09 6.48 12.62
N ASP A 70 2.05 5.19 13.00
CA ASP A 70 1.94 4.08 12.06
C ASP A 70 0.58 4.08 11.33
N LEU A 71 0.60 3.77 10.03
CA LEU A 71 -0.61 3.80 9.21
C LEU A 71 -1.62 2.70 9.57
N LEU A 72 -1.23 1.55 10.14
CA LEU A 72 -2.19 0.57 10.66
C LEU A 72 -2.91 1.13 11.89
N THR A 73 -2.21 1.85 12.78
CA THR A 73 -2.85 2.57 13.89
C THR A 73 -3.85 3.60 13.37
N VAL A 74 -3.48 4.40 12.36
CA VAL A 74 -4.39 5.38 11.73
C VAL A 74 -5.62 4.68 11.13
N MET A 75 -5.44 3.56 10.43
CA MET A 75 -6.54 2.78 9.88
C MET A 75 -7.45 2.26 10.99
N GLU A 76 -6.91 1.76 12.10
CA GLU A 76 -7.70 1.27 13.24
C GLU A 76 -8.56 2.39 13.83
N LEU A 77 -8.00 3.59 14.02
CA LEU A 77 -8.75 4.77 14.47
C LEU A 77 -9.89 5.14 13.50
N LEU A 78 -9.63 5.08 12.19
CA LEU A 78 -10.62 5.37 11.13
C LEU A 78 -11.77 4.36 11.07
N ARG A 79 -11.67 3.18 11.72
CA ARG A 79 -12.81 2.24 11.82
C ARG A 79 -13.98 2.83 12.59
N GLU A 80 -13.68 3.64 13.60
CA GLU A 80 -14.69 4.25 14.47
C GLU A 80 -14.85 5.74 14.21
N ALA A 81 -13.74 6.41 13.91
CA ALA A 81 -13.70 7.86 13.74
C ALA A 81 -14.13 8.32 12.34
N PRO A 82 -14.73 9.53 12.21
CA PRO A 82 -14.99 10.13 10.92
C PRO A 82 -13.73 10.49 10.14
N PHE A 83 -12.68 10.90 10.86
CA PHE A 83 -11.36 11.28 10.38
C PHE A 83 -10.36 11.20 11.54
N VAL A 84 -9.08 11.27 11.20
CA VAL A 84 -7.95 11.40 12.12
C VAL A 84 -7.24 12.72 11.82
N LEU A 85 -6.80 13.45 12.83
CA LEU A 85 -5.95 14.62 12.69
C LEU A 85 -4.50 14.26 12.95
N VAL A 86 -3.60 14.84 12.17
CA VAL A 86 -2.15 14.76 12.37
C VAL A 86 -1.69 16.07 12.96
N ASP A 87 -1.10 16.08 14.16
CA ASP A 87 -0.61 17.30 14.81
C ASP A 87 0.88 17.55 14.47
N TYR A 88 1.14 18.57 13.66
CA TYR A 88 2.49 19.00 13.33
C TYR A 88 3.07 20.00 14.35
N GLY A 89 2.23 20.65 15.16
CA GLY A 89 2.64 21.67 16.13
C GLY A 89 3.14 21.11 17.46
N GLY A 90 2.79 19.86 17.80
CA GLY A 90 3.21 19.20 19.03
C GLY A 90 4.71 18.86 19.12
N THR A 91 5.43 18.84 18.00
CA THR A 91 6.84 18.40 17.97
C THR A 91 7.82 19.43 18.54
N ASP A 92 7.47 20.72 18.60
CA ASP A 92 8.36 21.76 19.12
C ASP A 92 8.27 21.99 20.64
N ALA A 93 7.22 21.46 21.30
CA ALA A 93 7.03 21.64 22.76
C ALA A 93 7.64 20.50 23.60
N ALA A 94 7.96 19.36 22.98
CA ALA A 94 8.60 18.23 23.65
C ALA A 94 10.10 18.19 23.32
N GLY A 95 10.90 18.96 24.08
CA GLY A 95 12.30 18.59 24.28
C GLY A 95 12.38 17.11 24.73
N PRO A 96 13.51 16.41 24.50
CA PRO A 96 13.62 14.94 24.57
C PRO A 96 13.50 14.35 26.00
N GLY A 97 12.38 14.57 26.68
CA GLY A 97 12.18 14.15 28.08
C GLY A 97 10.77 14.34 28.67
N GLY A 98 9.75 14.70 27.90
CA GLY A 98 8.39 14.91 28.42
C GLY A 98 7.35 13.97 27.83
N ALA A 99 7.23 12.76 28.37
CA ALA A 99 6.10 11.87 28.05
C ALA A 99 4.80 12.42 28.66
N PRO A 100 3.70 12.60 27.91
CA PRO A 100 2.38 12.69 28.50
C PRO A 100 1.95 11.27 28.93
N SER A 101 2.15 10.99 30.22
CA SER A 101 1.61 9.82 30.91
C SER A 101 0.09 9.94 31.03
N GLY A 102 -0.63 9.41 30.05
CA GLY A 102 -2.05 9.09 30.12
C GLY A 102 -2.26 7.58 30.09
N SER A 103 -1.84 6.87 31.13
CA SER A 103 -2.07 5.43 31.30
C SER A 103 -3.55 5.17 31.60
N GLY A 104 -4.37 5.10 30.55
CA GLY A 104 -5.65 4.38 30.56
C GLY A 104 -5.39 2.92 30.19
N SER A 105 -5.41 2.04 31.19
CA SER A 105 -5.23 0.60 31.01
C SER A 105 -6.47 0.00 30.31
N GLY A 106 -6.47 0.03 28.98
CA GLY A 106 -7.24 -0.89 28.14
C GLY A 106 -6.26 -1.85 27.48
N ASP A 107 -6.34 -3.13 27.81
CA ASP A 107 -5.53 -4.19 27.20
C ASP A 107 -5.76 -4.22 25.68
N VAL A 108 -4.87 -3.56 24.93
CA VAL A 108 -4.62 -3.83 23.52
C VAL A 108 -3.20 -4.40 23.46
N PRO A 109 -2.98 -5.61 22.91
CA PRO A 109 -1.66 -6.20 22.86
C PRO A 109 -0.80 -5.46 21.84
N ALA A 110 -0.11 -4.41 22.28
CA ALA A 110 0.85 -3.68 21.47
C ALA A 110 2.19 -4.44 21.45
N GLY A 111 2.44 -5.17 20.36
CA GLY A 111 3.78 -5.59 19.97
C GLY A 111 4.61 -4.35 19.64
N ARG A 112 5.45 -3.93 20.59
CA ARG A 112 6.29 -2.74 20.48
C ARG A 112 7.52 -3.05 19.62
N TRP A 113 7.56 -2.52 18.41
CA TRP A 113 8.70 -2.63 17.49
C TRP A 113 9.71 -1.52 17.80
N THR A 114 11.00 -1.85 18.00
CA THR A 114 12.07 -0.85 18.16
C THR A 114 13.31 -1.29 17.38
N ALA A 115 13.85 -0.41 16.52
CA ALA A 115 15.14 -0.64 15.85
C ALA A 115 15.95 0.67 15.69
N GLY A 116 17.27 0.53 15.81
CA GLY A 116 18.27 1.59 15.82
C GLY A 116 19.08 1.70 14.53
N GLN A 117 19.80 2.82 14.42
CA GLN A 117 20.40 3.43 13.23
C GLN A 117 21.60 2.68 12.63
N GLY A 118 21.72 2.72 11.29
CA GLY A 118 22.92 2.34 10.54
C GLY A 118 22.76 2.57 9.03
N SER A 119 23.85 2.96 8.36
CA SER A 119 23.89 3.77 7.13
C SER A 119 23.94 3.01 5.79
N ASP A 120 23.68 3.78 4.73
CA ASP A 120 23.22 3.51 3.36
C ASP A 120 24.35 3.42 2.30
N GLU A 121 24.17 2.61 1.23
CA GLU A 121 24.73 2.80 -0.12
C GLU A 121 23.85 2.07 -1.19
N GLY A 122 23.40 2.81 -2.21
CA GLY A 122 22.36 2.42 -3.18
C GLY A 122 22.82 1.92 -4.57
N VAL A 123 21.84 1.51 -5.40
CA VAL A 123 22.00 1.04 -6.80
C VAL A 123 20.72 1.37 -7.63
N PRO A 124 20.81 1.71 -8.94
CA PRO A 124 19.77 2.46 -9.66
C PRO A 124 18.77 1.63 -10.50
N GLU A 125 17.68 2.31 -10.84
CA GLU A 125 16.44 1.88 -11.52
C GLU A 125 16.56 1.89 -13.06
N LEU A 126 15.93 0.93 -13.74
CA LEU A 126 15.77 0.88 -15.20
C LEU A 126 14.28 0.81 -15.58
N GLU A 127 13.82 1.76 -16.39
CA GLU A 127 12.46 1.80 -16.93
C GLU A 127 12.27 0.89 -18.16
N PRO A 128 11.06 0.32 -18.36
CA PRO A 128 10.70 -0.35 -19.61
C PRO A 128 9.78 0.51 -20.50
N SER A 129 10.23 0.74 -21.74
CA SER A 129 9.41 1.26 -22.84
C SER A 129 8.52 0.15 -23.44
N GLY A 130 7.21 0.42 -23.53
CA GLY A 130 6.21 -0.46 -24.11
C GLY A 130 5.88 -0.20 -25.59
N GLN A 131 4.68 -0.67 -25.97
CA GLN A 131 4.00 -0.65 -27.29
C GLN A 131 4.31 -1.87 -28.17
N GLY A 132 3.37 -2.52 -28.85
CA GLY A 132 1.94 -2.27 -29.04
C GLY A 132 1.34 -3.42 -29.89
N SER A 133 0.01 -3.45 -29.93
CA SER A 133 -0.92 -4.43 -30.49
C SER A 133 -0.81 -4.66 -32.00
N ASP A 134 -1.35 -5.80 -32.50
CA ASP A 134 -2.10 -5.76 -33.78
C ASP A 134 -3.13 -6.89 -33.93
N GLU A 135 -4.34 -6.50 -34.37
CA GLU A 135 -5.47 -7.34 -34.78
C GLU A 135 -5.71 -7.18 -36.28
N GLY A 136 -6.18 -8.25 -36.93
CA GLY A 136 -7.21 -8.14 -37.98
C GLY A 136 -6.80 -7.69 -39.39
N VAL A 137 -6.58 -8.67 -40.27
CA VAL A 137 -6.44 -8.50 -41.72
C VAL A 137 -7.81 -8.44 -42.40
N PRO A 138 -8.02 -7.53 -43.38
CA PRO A 138 -8.74 -7.93 -44.58
C PRO A 138 -8.04 -7.56 -45.89
N GLU A 139 -8.22 -8.44 -46.86
CA GLU A 139 -7.65 -8.48 -48.20
C GLU A 139 -8.41 -7.54 -49.16
N LEU A 140 -7.69 -6.66 -49.86
CA LEU A 140 -8.21 -5.88 -51.00
C LEU A 140 -7.15 -5.76 -52.11
N GLU A 141 -7.58 -6.04 -53.34
CA GLU A 141 -6.77 -6.04 -54.57
C GLU A 141 -6.38 -4.63 -55.07
N PRO A 142 -5.33 -4.51 -55.93
CA PRO A 142 -4.73 -3.24 -56.27
C PRO A 142 -5.22 -2.67 -57.62
N SER A 143 -5.41 -1.35 -57.67
CA SER A 143 -5.53 -0.60 -58.92
C SER A 143 -5.22 0.87 -58.70
N GLY A 144 -4.31 1.44 -59.50
CA GLY A 144 -4.40 2.85 -59.90
C GLY A 144 -3.32 3.81 -59.41
N GLN A 145 -2.27 3.96 -60.23
CA GLN A 145 -1.76 5.23 -60.76
C GLN A 145 -1.64 6.45 -59.83
N GLY A 146 -0.40 6.72 -59.43
CA GLY A 146 0.34 7.96 -59.69
C GLY A 146 -0.26 9.29 -59.25
N SER A 147 0.46 10.02 -58.39
CA SER A 147 0.99 11.36 -58.72
C SER A 147 1.97 11.79 -57.63
N ASP A 148 3.11 12.23 -58.13
CA ASP A 148 4.27 12.84 -57.48
C ASP A 148 3.92 14.28 -57.09
N GLU A 149 3.97 14.63 -55.80
CA GLU A 149 4.10 16.02 -55.34
C GLU A 149 4.96 16.10 -54.08
N GLY A 150 5.98 16.94 -54.16
CA GLY A 150 7.12 17.02 -53.26
C GLY A 150 6.84 17.57 -51.87
N VAL A 151 7.59 17.05 -50.91
CA VAL A 151 7.70 17.54 -49.53
C VAL A 151 8.97 18.41 -49.45
N PRO A 152 8.89 19.67 -48.99
CA PRO A 152 10.09 20.47 -48.76
C PRO A 152 10.78 20.05 -47.46
N GLU A 153 12.10 19.92 -47.55
CA GLU A 153 13.04 19.76 -46.45
C GLU A 153 12.87 20.87 -45.41
N ARG A 154 12.77 20.51 -44.13
CA ARG A 154 12.98 21.42 -42.99
C ARG A 154 14.27 21.04 -42.28
N GLU A 155 15.24 21.94 -42.36
CA GLU A 155 16.47 21.89 -41.57
C GLU A 155 16.20 22.13 -40.07
N PRO A 156 17.07 21.61 -39.19
CA PRO A 156 16.89 21.64 -37.74
C PRO A 156 17.38 22.97 -37.16
N SER A 157 16.54 23.63 -36.36
CA SER A 157 16.96 24.72 -35.48
C SER A 157 17.43 24.14 -34.15
N GLU A 158 18.75 23.98 -34.02
CA GLU A 158 19.45 23.86 -32.75
C GLU A 158 19.35 25.19 -32.00
N GLN A 159 18.79 25.18 -30.79
CA GLN A 159 19.01 26.25 -29.81
C GLN A 159 18.98 25.66 -28.42
N GLY A 160 20.18 25.58 -27.84
CA GLY A 160 20.41 25.11 -26.49
C GLY A 160 19.83 26.07 -25.45
N SER A 161 19.49 25.48 -24.31
CA SER A 161 19.43 26.20 -23.05
C SER A 161 19.95 25.24 -21.98
N ASP A 162 21.21 25.45 -21.61
CA ASP A 162 21.80 24.96 -20.38
C ASP A 162 20.94 25.49 -19.22
N GLY A 163 20.14 24.61 -18.64
CA GLY A 163 19.41 24.86 -17.42
C GLY A 163 20.17 24.26 -16.25
N ASP A 164 20.77 25.13 -15.45
CA ASP A 164 21.33 24.84 -14.12
C ASP A 164 20.43 23.87 -13.35
N ALA A 165 20.95 22.68 -13.08
CA ALA A 165 20.37 21.74 -12.13
C ALA A 165 20.56 22.31 -10.72
N VAL A 166 19.55 23.04 -10.25
CA VAL A 166 19.42 23.37 -8.84
C VAL A 166 18.98 22.09 -8.14
N ASP A 167 19.88 21.52 -7.32
CA ASP A 167 19.58 20.45 -6.38
C ASP A 167 18.38 20.88 -5.52
N GLY A 168 17.21 20.40 -5.90
CA GLY A 168 15.98 20.57 -5.14
C GLY A 168 16.02 19.67 -3.93
N GLU A 169 16.53 20.18 -2.81
CA GLU A 169 16.23 19.62 -1.50
C GLU A 169 14.71 19.38 -1.38
N PRO A 170 14.26 18.25 -0.81
CA PRO A 170 12.85 17.93 -0.72
C PRO A 170 12.14 19.05 0.04
N SER A 171 11.36 19.83 -0.69
CA SER A 171 10.58 20.94 -0.18
C SER A 171 9.65 20.41 0.90
N GLY A 172 10.01 20.62 2.17
CA GLY A 172 9.15 20.33 3.30
C GLY A 172 7.80 20.99 3.06
N ARG A 173 6.74 20.19 3.07
CA ARG A 173 5.36 20.68 2.94
C ARG A 173 5.13 21.67 4.08
N ASN A 174 5.03 22.95 3.76
CA ASN A 174 4.85 24.00 4.75
C ASN A 174 3.38 24.00 5.19
N HIS A 175 3.06 23.19 6.19
CA HIS A 175 1.72 23.05 6.76
C HIS A 175 1.38 24.30 7.59
N GLY A 176 0.96 25.38 6.92
CA GLY A 176 0.64 26.69 7.50
C GLY A 176 -0.51 26.73 8.51
N SER A 177 -1.03 25.59 8.96
CA SER A 177 -2.14 25.47 9.92
C SER A 177 -1.97 24.31 10.91
N GLY A 178 -0.73 23.88 11.20
CA GLY A 178 -0.37 23.00 12.32
C GLY A 178 -0.98 21.59 12.33
N TYR A 179 -1.97 21.30 11.48
CA TYR A 179 -2.70 20.04 11.44
C TYR A 179 -2.84 19.50 10.02
N GLY A 180 -2.76 18.18 9.91
CA GLY A 180 -3.21 17.39 8.76
C GLY A 180 -4.51 16.67 9.08
N ILE A 181 -5.26 16.24 8.07
CA ILE A 181 -6.47 15.43 8.19
C ILE A 181 -6.32 14.19 7.32
N ILE A 182 -6.70 13.05 7.87
CA ILE A 182 -6.78 11.77 7.18
C ILE A 182 -8.21 11.28 7.26
N THR A 183 -8.76 10.94 6.11
CA THR A 183 -10.10 10.37 5.95
C THR A 183 -10.01 8.98 5.32
N VAL A 184 -11.15 8.29 5.21
CA VAL A 184 -11.22 6.97 4.57
C VAL A 184 -10.70 6.99 3.12
N SER A 185 -10.86 8.09 2.38
CA SER A 185 -10.33 8.19 1.02
C SER A 185 -8.80 8.19 0.97
N ASP A 186 -8.14 8.75 1.99
CA ASP A 186 -6.69 8.90 2.03
C ASP A 186 -5.96 7.57 2.24
N VAL A 187 -6.64 6.58 2.84
CA VAL A 187 -6.18 5.18 2.96
C VAL A 187 -5.96 4.51 1.60
N ASN A 188 -6.53 5.06 0.52
CA ASN A 188 -6.31 4.56 -0.84
C ASN A 188 -5.11 5.22 -1.54
N LYS A 189 -4.35 6.08 -0.86
CA LYS A 189 -3.15 6.68 -1.44
C LYS A 189 -2.03 5.64 -1.56
N ARG A 190 -1.13 5.91 -2.49
CA ARG A 190 0.02 5.05 -2.81
C ARG A 190 0.85 4.63 -1.58
N PRO A 191 1.15 5.49 -0.58
CA PRO A 191 1.93 5.08 0.59
C PRO A 191 1.29 3.92 1.38
N THR A 192 -0.04 3.90 1.51
CA THR A 192 -0.73 2.78 2.17
C THR A 192 -0.63 1.49 1.36
N HIS A 193 -0.66 1.57 0.03
CA HIS A 193 -0.45 0.39 -0.82
C HIS A 193 0.99 -0.14 -0.69
N GLU A 194 1.98 0.75 -0.69
CA GLU A 194 3.39 0.41 -0.53
C GLU A 194 3.67 -0.22 0.84
N MET A 195 3.00 0.23 1.90
CA MET A 195 3.05 -0.40 3.24
C MET A 195 2.67 -1.88 3.21
N LEU A 196 1.59 -2.21 2.50
CA LEU A 196 0.97 -3.54 2.55
C LEU A 196 1.66 -4.55 1.64
N TYR A 197 2.39 -4.07 0.63
CA TYR A 197 3.04 -4.94 -0.35
C TYR A 197 4.10 -5.87 0.28
N PRO A 198 5.03 -5.41 1.13
CA PRO A 198 6.02 -6.26 1.78
C PRO A 198 5.41 -7.46 2.52
N VAL A 199 4.34 -7.26 3.29
CA VAL A 199 3.66 -8.35 4.03
C VAL A 199 3.16 -9.44 3.09
N ILE A 200 2.56 -9.03 1.96
CA ILE A 200 2.01 -9.95 0.96
C ILE A 200 3.13 -10.68 0.21
N ALA A 201 4.18 -9.95 -0.18
CA ALA A 201 5.34 -10.49 -0.88
C ALA A 201 6.10 -11.48 0.00
N GLU A 202 6.26 -11.18 1.29
CA GLU A 202 6.91 -12.07 2.26
C GLU A 202 6.13 -13.37 2.43
N LEU A 203 4.80 -13.30 2.61
CA LEU A 203 3.97 -14.51 2.70
C LEU A 203 4.06 -15.36 1.43
N ALA A 204 3.94 -14.73 0.25
CA ALA A 204 4.02 -15.44 -1.02
C ALA A 204 5.40 -16.11 -1.19
N GLY A 205 6.48 -15.39 -0.91
CA GLY A 205 7.84 -15.94 -0.97
C GLY A 205 8.08 -17.05 0.05
N LEU A 206 7.49 -16.95 1.24
CA LEU A 206 7.54 -18.02 2.24
C LEU A 206 6.89 -19.29 1.70
N ILE A 207 5.66 -19.18 1.17
CA ILE A 207 4.93 -20.34 0.63
C ILE A 207 5.66 -20.93 -0.57
N ALA A 208 6.18 -20.09 -1.48
CA ALA A 208 6.95 -20.51 -2.64
C ALA A 208 8.16 -21.37 -2.25
N ARG A 209 8.97 -20.91 -1.29
CA ARG A 209 10.13 -21.66 -0.77
C ARG A 209 9.74 -23.00 -0.15
N ARG A 210 8.61 -23.08 0.54
CA ARG A 210 8.12 -24.34 1.13
C ARG A 210 7.66 -25.32 0.07
N ILE A 211 7.01 -24.84 -0.99
CA ILE A 211 6.63 -25.64 -2.16
C ILE A 211 7.88 -26.15 -2.89
N GLU A 212 8.84 -25.28 -3.18
CA GLU A 212 10.13 -25.62 -3.81
C GLU A 212 10.91 -26.68 -3.02
N ALA A 213 10.97 -26.56 -1.69
CA ALA A 213 11.66 -27.54 -0.86
C ALA A 213 11.05 -28.96 -0.94
N ARG A 214 9.81 -29.09 -1.43
CA ARG A 214 9.06 -30.34 -1.42
C ARG A 214 8.84 -30.97 -2.79
N TYR A 215 8.75 -30.17 -3.84
CA TYR A 215 8.36 -30.61 -5.18
C TYR A 215 9.37 -30.14 -6.20
N ASP A 216 9.64 -31.00 -7.19
CA ASP A 216 10.29 -30.56 -8.42
C ASP A 216 9.30 -29.78 -9.29
N SER A 217 9.79 -28.81 -10.07
CA SER A 217 8.92 -27.92 -10.86
C SER A 217 7.94 -28.66 -11.77
N ARG A 218 8.36 -29.78 -12.37
CA ARG A 218 7.54 -30.56 -13.31
C ARG A 218 6.42 -31.35 -12.62
N GLU A 219 6.55 -31.65 -11.33
CA GLU A 219 5.52 -32.35 -10.56
C GLU A 219 4.29 -31.46 -10.34
N LEU A 220 4.44 -30.14 -10.46
CA LEU A 220 3.39 -29.18 -10.21
C LEU A 220 2.56 -28.85 -11.46
N PHE A 221 2.99 -29.24 -12.67
CA PHE A 221 2.38 -28.75 -13.92
C PHE A 221 0.89 -29.03 -14.04
N ASP A 222 0.40 -30.16 -13.52
CA ASP A 222 -1.03 -30.51 -13.55
C ASP A 222 -1.88 -29.65 -12.59
N LEU A 223 -1.24 -28.91 -11.69
CA LEU A 223 -1.86 -28.01 -10.72
C LEU A 223 -1.70 -26.53 -11.09
N LEU A 224 -0.96 -26.20 -12.15
CA LEU A 224 -0.67 -24.82 -12.55
C LEU A 224 -1.44 -24.43 -13.80
N ASP A 225 -1.65 -23.13 -13.95
CA ASP A 225 -2.26 -22.60 -15.15
C ASP A 225 -1.22 -22.56 -16.30
N ASP A 226 -1.67 -22.76 -17.55
CA ASP A 226 -0.80 -22.79 -18.74
C ASP A 226 0.10 -21.54 -18.86
N ARG A 227 -0.40 -20.39 -18.37
CA ARG A 227 0.35 -19.13 -18.36
C ARG A 227 1.59 -19.20 -17.46
N THR A 228 1.45 -19.76 -16.26
CA THR A 228 2.54 -19.88 -15.29
C THR A 228 3.58 -20.87 -15.80
N VAL A 229 3.14 -22.05 -16.27
CA VAL A 229 4.02 -23.06 -16.88
C VAL A 229 4.74 -22.50 -18.11
N GLY A 230 4.02 -21.82 -19.00
CA GLY A 230 4.59 -21.22 -20.20
C GLY A 230 5.59 -20.10 -19.92
N GLY A 231 5.33 -19.27 -18.90
CA GLY A 231 6.26 -18.26 -18.41
C GLY A 231 7.56 -18.87 -17.89
N TRP A 232 7.44 -19.87 -17.02
CA TRP A 232 8.58 -20.59 -16.47
C TRP A 232 9.43 -21.29 -17.55
N VAL A 233 8.81 -22.02 -18.50
CA VAL A 233 9.53 -22.65 -19.62
C VAL A 233 10.29 -21.63 -20.48
N LYS A 234 9.74 -20.42 -20.62
CA LYS A 234 10.42 -19.33 -21.35
C LYS A 234 11.66 -18.86 -20.62
N ASP A 235 11.65 -18.84 -19.29
CA ASP A 235 12.79 -18.41 -18.48
C ASP A 235 13.84 -19.52 -18.34
N GLU A 236 13.44 -20.80 -18.21
CA GLU A 236 14.33 -21.97 -18.29
C GLU A 236 15.16 -21.94 -19.60
N ARG A 237 14.52 -21.59 -20.72
CA ARG A 237 15.21 -21.44 -22.03
C ARG A 237 16.23 -20.30 -22.10
N LYS A 238 16.18 -19.36 -21.18
CA LYS A 238 17.16 -18.27 -21.05
C LYS A 238 18.28 -18.63 -20.06
N ASP A 239 18.37 -19.90 -19.64
CA ASP A 239 19.34 -20.37 -18.65
C ASP A 239 19.15 -19.72 -17.27
N VAL A 240 17.89 -19.39 -16.95
CA VAL A 240 17.50 -18.86 -15.65
C VAL A 240 17.02 -20.05 -14.80
N GLU A 241 17.86 -20.48 -13.87
CA GLU A 241 17.55 -21.55 -12.91
C GLU A 241 16.62 -21.02 -11.80
N LEU A 242 15.33 -20.91 -12.10
CA LEU A 242 14.29 -20.59 -11.12
C LEU A 242 13.34 -21.77 -10.96
N HIS A 243 12.88 -22.00 -9.73
CA HIS A 243 11.81 -22.96 -9.47
C HIS A 243 10.45 -22.39 -9.95
N VAL A 244 9.55 -23.23 -10.46
CA VAL A 244 8.22 -22.77 -10.93
C VAL A 244 7.40 -22.09 -9.83
N ALA A 245 7.68 -22.42 -8.56
CA ALA A 245 7.02 -21.81 -7.40
C ALA A 245 7.23 -20.29 -7.32
N GLU A 246 8.35 -19.76 -7.83
CA GLU A 246 8.63 -18.32 -7.90
C GLU A 246 7.72 -17.59 -8.92
N SER A 247 7.10 -18.34 -9.84
CA SER A 247 6.18 -17.79 -10.85
C SER A 247 4.71 -17.94 -10.46
N MET A 248 4.40 -18.66 -9.38
CA MET A 248 3.03 -18.94 -8.97
C MET A 248 2.34 -17.71 -8.39
N ASP A 249 1.03 -17.58 -8.62
CA ASP A 249 0.21 -16.67 -7.83
C ASP A 249 -0.34 -17.32 -6.54
N LEU A 250 -0.90 -16.52 -5.63
CA LEU A 250 -1.44 -17.03 -4.37
C LEU A 250 -2.60 -18.03 -4.57
N GLY A 251 -3.32 -17.97 -5.68
CA GLY A 251 -4.39 -18.92 -6.02
C GLY A 251 -3.83 -20.29 -6.42
N GLU A 252 -2.80 -20.31 -7.24
CA GLU A 252 -2.06 -21.53 -7.60
C GLU A 252 -1.38 -22.12 -6.36
N MET A 253 -0.77 -21.28 -5.52
CA MET A 253 -0.17 -21.73 -4.25
C MET A 253 -1.21 -22.38 -3.34
N ALA A 254 -2.39 -21.76 -3.18
CA ALA A 254 -3.49 -22.35 -2.43
C ALA A 254 -3.95 -23.69 -3.04
N ARG A 255 -3.99 -23.82 -4.37
CA ARG A 255 -4.36 -25.07 -5.06
C ARG A 255 -3.36 -26.20 -4.79
N VAL A 256 -2.06 -25.88 -4.83
CA VAL A 256 -0.99 -26.82 -4.47
C VAL A 256 -1.10 -27.23 -3.01
N LEU A 257 -1.26 -26.28 -2.08
CA LEU A 257 -1.40 -26.57 -0.65
C LEU A 257 -2.62 -27.47 -0.36
N ARG A 258 -3.77 -27.22 -1.01
CA ARG A 258 -4.99 -28.04 -0.85
C ARG A 258 -4.84 -29.46 -1.40
N SER A 259 -3.98 -29.65 -2.40
CA SER A 259 -3.75 -30.93 -3.05
C SER A 259 -2.56 -31.70 -2.44
N SER A 260 -1.84 -31.08 -1.52
CA SER A 260 -0.65 -31.61 -0.86
C SER A 260 -1.00 -32.28 0.50
N PRO A 261 -0.10 -33.09 1.06
CA PRO A 261 -0.24 -33.58 2.42
C PRO A 261 -0.32 -32.43 3.44
N ASP A 262 -1.09 -32.62 4.51
CA ASP A 262 -1.33 -31.62 5.57
C ASP A 262 -0.03 -30.99 6.12
N GLU A 263 1.09 -31.73 6.11
CA GLU A 263 2.37 -31.26 6.61
C GLU A 263 2.91 -30.04 5.84
N LEU A 264 2.68 -29.94 4.53
CA LEU A 264 3.12 -28.76 3.79
C LEU A 264 2.35 -27.51 4.21
N ALA A 265 1.02 -27.61 4.32
CA ALA A 265 0.20 -26.50 4.81
C ALA A 265 0.59 -26.10 6.25
N LYS A 266 0.84 -27.08 7.13
CA LYS A 266 1.35 -26.81 8.48
C LYS A 266 2.69 -26.09 8.49
N SER A 267 3.62 -26.47 7.60
CA SER A 267 4.92 -25.81 7.46
C SER A 267 4.81 -24.33 7.01
N CYS A 268 3.70 -23.98 6.36
CA CYS A 268 3.35 -22.61 5.98
C CYS A 268 2.54 -21.87 7.06
N GLY A 269 2.36 -22.46 8.25
CA GLY A 269 1.67 -21.83 9.38
C GLY A 269 0.16 -22.01 9.41
N PHE A 270 -0.42 -22.80 8.50
CA PHE A 270 -1.86 -23.16 8.53
C PHE A 270 -2.11 -24.26 9.57
N ARG A 271 -3.22 -24.17 10.32
CA ARG A 271 -3.58 -25.16 11.35
C ARG A 271 -4.51 -26.23 10.79
N SER A 272 -5.32 -25.86 9.81
CA SER A 272 -6.21 -26.78 9.11
C SER A 272 -6.40 -26.39 7.64
N PRO A 273 -6.94 -27.29 6.80
CA PRO A 273 -7.25 -26.98 5.40
C PRO A 273 -8.23 -25.81 5.23
N GLU A 274 -9.12 -25.58 6.19
CA GLU A 274 -10.06 -24.45 6.18
C GLU A 274 -9.35 -23.10 6.31
N ASP A 275 -8.18 -23.05 6.98
CA ASP A 275 -7.38 -21.82 7.06
C ASP A 275 -6.84 -21.39 5.69
N LEU A 276 -6.84 -22.28 4.68
CA LEU A 276 -6.45 -21.92 3.31
C LEU A 276 -7.45 -20.96 2.65
N ASP A 277 -8.66 -20.81 3.20
CA ASP A 277 -9.59 -19.76 2.76
C ASP A 277 -9.07 -18.36 3.08
N ASP A 278 -8.14 -18.22 4.03
CA ASP A 278 -7.46 -16.95 4.30
C ASP A 278 -6.56 -16.54 3.13
N LEU A 279 -5.98 -17.50 2.40
CA LEU A 279 -5.18 -17.19 1.20
C LEU A 279 -6.02 -16.56 0.09
N ASP A 280 -7.28 -16.97 -0.06
CA ASP A 280 -8.18 -16.35 -1.04
C ASP A 280 -8.45 -14.88 -0.68
N ARG A 281 -8.64 -14.58 0.61
CA ARG A 281 -8.80 -13.19 1.10
C ARG A 281 -7.53 -12.37 0.92
N ILE A 282 -6.37 -12.95 1.22
CA ILE A 282 -5.07 -12.29 1.05
C ILE A 282 -4.77 -12.07 -0.43
N ARG A 283 -5.14 -13.00 -1.32
CA ARG A 283 -5.07 -12.80 -2.78
C ARG A 283 -5.93 -11.61 -3.23
N ASP A 284 -7.14 -11.49 -2.70
CA ASP A 284 -8.02 -10.37 -3.03
C ASP A 284 -7.46 -9.03 -2.50
N LEU A 285 -6.81 -9.04 -1.34
CA LEU A 285 -6.04 -7.90 -0.83
C LEU A 285 -4.86 -7.56 -1.75
N ARG A 286 -4.04 -8.54 -2.13
CA ARG A 286 -2.94 -8.38 -3.10
C ARG A 286 -3.41 -7.72 -4.38
N ASN A 287 -4.53 -8.19 -4.94
CA ASN A 287 -5.09 -7.65 -6.16
C ASN A 287 -5.55 -6.19 -6.02
N ARG A 288 -5.87 -5.72 -4.81
CA ARG A 288 -6.13 -4.29 -4.55
C ARG A 288 -4.83 -3.52 -4.40
N VAL A 289 -3.88 -4.05 -3.62
CA VAL A 289 -2.58 -3.42 -3.36
C VAL A 289 -1.76 -3.22 -4.66
N MET A 290 -1.65 -4.27 -5.48
CA MET A 290 -0.85 -4.28 -6.72
C MET A 290 -1.38 -3.35 -7.83
N HIS A 291 -2.62 -2.92 -7.73
CA HIS A 291 -3.24 -2.07 -8.72
C HIS A 291 -3.60 -0.75 -8.06
N ALA A 292 -2.67 0.20 -8.05
CA ALA A 292 -2.84 1.51 -7.39
C ALA A 292 -4.13 2.26 -7.80
N ASN A 293 -4.65 2.00 -8.99
CA ASN A 293 -5.93 2.56 -9.45
C ASN A 293 -7.18 1.88 -8.84
N ARG A 294 -7.01 0.81 -8.06
CA ARG A 294 -8.08 0.12 -7.34
C ARG A 294 -8.10 0.59 -5.89
N SER A 295 -9.27 0.98 -5.42
CA SER A 295 -9.45 1.32 -4.01
C SER A 295 -9.18 0.11 -3.12
N LEU A 296 -8.27 0.28 -2.16
CA LEU A 296 -8.08 -0.61 -1.03
C LEU A 296 -9.36 -0.68 -0.17
N VAL A 297 -9.94 0.48 0.13
CA VAL A 297 -11.11 0.66 0.99
C VAL A 297 -12.13 1.54 0.27
N ARG A 298 -13.37 1.07 0.10
CA ARG A 298 -14.45 1.86 -0.53
C ARG A 298 -15.32 2.55 0.51
N ARG A 299 -15.55 1.88 1.63
CA ARG A 299 -16.35 2.36 2.76
C ARG A 299 -15.63 2.05 4.07
N ARG A 300 -16.00 2.75 5.14
CA ARG A 300 -15.38 2.59 6.46
C ARG A 300 -15.40 1.14 6.94
N GLU A 301 -16.48 0.40 6.65
CA GLU A 301 -16.60 -1.00 7.06
C GLU A 301 -15.54 -1.91 6.40
N ASP A 302 -15.02 -1.54 5.22
CA ASP A 302 -14.00 -2.30 4.51
C ASP A 302 -12.61 -2.18 5.19
N ILE A 303 -12.41 -1.19 6.08
CA ILE A 303 -11.16 -1.02 6.84
C ILE A 303 -10.93 -2.23 7.74
N GLY A 304 -11.95 -2.64 8.50
CA GLY A 304 -11.84 -3.78 9.41
C GLY A 304 -11.48 -5.07 8.68
N THR A 305 -12.13 -5.34 7.54
CA THR A 305 -11.80 -6.51 6.71
C THR A 305 -10.36 -6.46 6.19
N THR A 306 -9.88 -5.26 5.85
CA THR A 306 -8.50 -5.08 5.37
C THR A 306 -7.49 -5.34 6.48
N LEU A 307 -7.67 -4.74 7.65
CA LEU A 307 -6.80 -4.95 8.82
C LEU A 307 -6.79 -6.42 9.27
N GLU A 308 -7.96 -7.05 9.40
CA GLU A 308 -8.04 -8.47 9.75
C GLU A 308 -7.31 -9.37 8.74
N THR A 309 -7.33 -9.01 7.44
CA THR A 309 -6.62 -9.77 6.41
C THR A 309 -5.10 -9.59 6.52
N VAL A 310 -4.63 -8.38 6.85
CA VAL A 310 -3.21 -8.10 7.10
C VAL A 310 -2.72 -8.82 8.34
N GLU A 311 -3.45 -8.75 9.46
CA GLU A 311 -3.15 -9.46 10.69
C GLU A 311 -3.06 -10.99 10.48
N ARG A 312 -3.97 -11.55 9.68
CA ARG A 312 -3.91 -12.98 9.30
C ARG A 312 -2.65 -13.31 8.52
N ALA A 313 -2.27 -12.47 7.54
CA ALA A 313 -1.05 -12.66 6.76
C ALA A 313 0.20 -12.62 7.64
N VAL A 314 0.32 -11.61 8.51
CA VAL A 314 1.42 -11.49 9.49
C VAL A 314 1.44 -12.72 10.42
N GLY A 315 0.29 -13.09 10.99
CA GLY A 315 0.20 -14.24 11.87
C GLY A 315 0.55 -15.57 11.19
N LEU A 316 0.32 -15.72 9.88
CA LEU A 316 0.77 -16.88 9.10
C LEU A 316 2.31 -16.89 8.97
N ILE A 317 2.90 -15.75 8.61
CA ILE A 317 4.36 -15.59 8.51
C ILE A 317 5.04 -15.93 9.85
N GLU A 318 4.56 -15.36 10.96
CA GLU A 318 5.12 -15.60 12.29
C GLU A 318 5.05 -17.07 12.70
N ARG A 319 3.91 -17.74 12.47
CA ARG A 319 3.73 -19.16 12.78
C ARG A 319 4.64 -20.03 11.93
N ALA A 320 4.74 -19.75 10.64
CA ALA A 320 5.60 -20.50 9.72
C ALA A 320 7.09 -20.36 10.08
N ASN A 321 7.51 -19.16 10.50
CA ASN A 321 8.87 -18.91 10.96
C ASN A 321 9.16 -19.55 12.33
N SER A 322 8.17 -19.59 13.23
CA SER A 322 8.31 -20.21 14.55
C SER A 322 8.31 -21.75 14.50
N GLY A 323 7.50 -22.33 13.61
CA GLY A 323 7.44 -23.79 13.41
C GLY A 323 8.73 -24.37 12.84
N ALA A 324 9.46 -23.59 12.04
CA ALA A 324 10.75 -23.98 11.47
C ALA A 324 11.86 -24.17 12.51
N ALA A 325 11.67 -23.71 13.75
CA ALA A 325 12.67 -23.85 14.82
C ALA A 325 12.65 -25.22 15.53
N PHE A 326 11.70 -26.10 15.19
CA PHE A 326 11.48 -27.39 15.89
C PHE A 326 11.68 -28.64 15.02
N GLU A 327 12.07 -28.48 13.74
CA GLU A 327 12.50 -29.57 12.84
C GLU A 327 14.01 -29.49 12.58
#